data_AF-A0A429G0S7-F1
#
_entry.id   AF-A0A429G0S7-F1
#
_cell.length_a   1.000
_cell.length_b   1.000
_cell.length_c   1.000
_cell.angle_alpha   90.00
_cell.angle_beta   90.00
_cell.angle_gamma   90.00
#
_symmetry.space_group_name_H-M   'P 1'
#
loop_
_entity.id
_entity.type
_entity.pdbx_description
1 polymer ?
#
loop_
_entity_poly.entity_id
_entity_poly.type
_entity_poly.pdbx_seq_one_letter_code
_entity_poly.pdbx_strand_id
1 'polypeptide(L)'
;MRFPSSAAFVVAAFCAWAFYPAVLAYTFAAGENATATVVRCDLNNRAPDECHGTWRTEDGETGRGEIYNLDADTAEGRTFPVRIGPLGPYANGWGRTWWLPVFWGAALLVMLGVPARVVRRRTFRTGRRTAAGLPADPGALVVSEGGTRHPDGSTHTVVRNLRKAPPGHRRLDLPGRTPRHGEWAGGMKSRFTFFETLLGADQQPLMQLEHRSEMSFEPETVLLDTSGIPRLLIRREAGSLFWVLAPDGRTLGSARPEAPATDLAVRDAEGRMVARCAERGPGECVLRIEQDAPMELRNAALVLALVRTRRRY
;
A
#
# COMPACT_ATOMS: atom_id res chain seq x y z
N MET A 1 -18.70 11.04 12.35
CA MET A 1 -17.49 10.40 11.76
C MET A 1 -16.26 11.00 12.43
N ARG A 2 -15.50 10.22 13.18
CA ARG A 2 -14.28 10.68 13.90
C ARG A 2 -13.13 9.76 13.56
N PHE A 3 -12.43 10.04 12.46
CA PHE A 3 -11.06 9.59 12.22
C PHE A 3 -10.34 10.59 11.31
N PRO A 4 -9.71 11.63 11.90
CA PRO A 4 -8.51 12.22 11.30
C PRO A 4 -7.32 12.31 12.27
N SER A 5 -7.47 11.90 13.53
CA SER A 5 -6.46 12.13 14.59
C SER A 5 -5.17 11.34 14.39
N SER A 6 -5.22 10.14 13.81
CA SER A 6 -4.04 9.29 13.65
C SER A 6 -3.08 9.76 12.55
N ALA A 7 -3.62 10.17 11.40
CA ALA A 7 -2.81 10.68 10.30
C ALA A 7 -2.14 12.02 10.66
N ALA A 8 -2.90 12.93 11.28
CA ALA A 8 -2.37 14.21 11.75
C ALA A 8 -1.26 14.01 12.80
N PHE A 9 -1.44 13.07 13.73
CA PHE A 9 -0.42 12.75 14.73
C PHE A 9 0.86 12.17 14.11
N VAL A 10 0.74 11.26 13.14
CA VAL A 10 1.91 10.68 12.45
C VAL A 10 2.67 11.76 11.68
N VAL A 11 1.96 12.65 10.97
CA VAL A 11 2.57 13.77 10.26
C VAL A 11 3.27 14.71 11.24
N ALA A 12 2.60 15.09 12.34
CA ALA A 12 3.20 15.95 13.36
C ALA A 12 4.45 15.33 14.00
N ALA A 13 4.39 14.03 14.34
CA ALA A 13 5.54 13.31 14.89
C ALA A 13 6.70 13.24 13.90
N PHE A 14 6.42 13.02 12.62
CA PHE A 14 7.44 13.03 11.57
C PHE A 14 8.07 14.41 11.40
N CYS A 15 7.27 15.48 11.36
CA CYS A 15 7.77 16.85 11.27
C CYS A 15 8.64 17.23 12.47
N ALA A 16 8.21 16.89 13.69
CA ALA A 16 8.98 17.12 14.91
C ALA A 16 10.31 16.34 14.89
N TRP A 17 10.29 15.08 14.44
CA TRP A 17 11.48 14.26 14.28
C TRP A 17 12.44 14.79 13.22
N ALA A 18 11.92 15.24 12.08
CA ALA A 18 12.72 15.72 10.95
C ALA A 18 13.31 17.13 11.17
N PHE A 19 12.73 17.91 12.08
CA PHE A 19 13.16 19.29 12.33
C PHE A 19 14.64 19.39 12.72
N TYR A 20 15.06 18.68 13.76
CA TYR A 20 16.43 18.75 14.25
C TYR A 20 17.49 18.32 13.22
N PRO A 21 17.38 17.16 12.54
CA PRO A 21 18.34 16.77 11.51
C PRO A 21 18.30 17.71 10.28
N ALA A 22 17.15 18.28 9.93
CA ALA A 22 17.07 19.26 8.86
C ALA A 22 17.82 20.56 9.22
N VAL A 23 17.70 21.02 10.46
CA VAL A 23 18.43 22.20 10.95
C VAL A 23 19.94 21.95 11.00
N LEU A 24 20.39 20.77 11.44
CA LEU A 24 21.80 20.39 11.39
C LEU A 24 22.32 20.33 9.95
N ALA A 25 21.56 19.72 9.04
CA ALA A 25 21.94 19.64 7.64
C ALA A 25 22.05 21.01 6.99
N TYR A 26 21.11 21.91 7.27
CA TYR A 26 21.16 23.31 6.85
C TYR A 26 22.40 24.01 7.42
N THR A 27 22.66 23.87 8.72
CA THR A 27 23.80 24.49 9.39
C THR A 27 25.13 24.07 8.77
N PHE A 28 25.29 22.79 8.44
CA PHE A 28 26.54 22.32 7.83
C PHE A 28 26.67 22.62 6.33
N ALA A 29 25.56 22.75 5.59
CA ALA A 29 25.58 23.02 4.16
C ALA A 29 25.65 24.52 3.84
N ALA A 30 24.93 25.34 4.61
CA ALA A 30 24.69 26.75 4.32
C ALA A 30 24.94 27.68 5.51
N GLY A 31 25.36 27.15 6.67
CA GLY A 31 25.71 27.98 7.83
C GLY A 31 26.92 28.87 7.55
N GLU A 32 26.93 30.03 8.19
CA GLU A 32 28.00 31.02 8.04
C GLU A 32 29.32 30.46 8.63
N ASN A 33 30.43 30.70 7.94
CA ASN A 33 31.75 30.31 8.44
C ASN A 33 32.14 31.21 9.61
N ALA A 34 32.61 30.58 10.69
CA ALA A 34 33.15 31.32 11.82
C ALA A 34 34.30 30.56 12.48
N THR A 35 35.06 31.29 13.29
CA THR A 35 36.10 30.74 14.15
C THR A 35 35.68 30.94 15.60
N ALA A 36 35.60 29.86 16.37
CA ALA A 36 35.20 29.89 17.77
C ALA A 36 36.38 29.57 18.68
N THR A 37 36.58 30.35 19.73
CA THR A 37 37.55 30.09 20.81
C THR A 37 36.80 29.66 22.05
N VAL A 38 37.10 28.45 22.52
CA VAL A 38 36.45 27.84 23.67
C VAL A 38 37.10 28.36 24.94
N VAL A 39 36.30 28.97 25.81
CA VAL A 39 36.76 29.57 27.06
C VAL A 39 36.70 28.57 28.20
N ARG A 40 35.66 27.73 28.23
CA ARG A 40 35.41 26.76 29.29
C ARG A 40 34.57 25.60 28.77
N CYS A 41 34.82 24.39 29.26
CA CYS A 41 33.91 23.27 29.11
C CYS A 41 33.51 22.71 30.48
N ASP A 42 32.22 22.50 30.68
CA ASP A 42 31.66 21.92 31.89
C ASP A 42 31.37 20.44 31.65
N LEU A 43 32.25 19.58 32.19
CA LEU A 43 32.09 18.13 32.14
C LEU A 43 31.06 17.68 33.17
N ASN A 44 30.01 17.01 32.73
CA ASN A 44 28.91 16.61 33.61
C ASN A 44 28.60 15.12 33.52
N ASN A 45 28.64 14.41 34.66
CA ASN A 45 28.38 12.96 34.69
C ASN A 45 26.91 12.59 34.47
N ARG A 46 25.98 13.55 34.51
CA ARG A 46 24.52 13.31 34.43
C ARG A 46 23.80 14.11 33.34
N ALA A 47 24.49 14.99 32.64
CA ALA A 47 23.96 15.82 31.57
C ALA A 47 24.95 15.81 30.39
N PRO A 48 24.54 16.24 29.19
CA PRO A 48 25.48 16.47 28.10
C PRO A 48 26.55 17.48 28.53
N ASP A 49 27.79 17.29 28.09
CA ASP A 49 28.85 18.27 28.34
C ASP A 49 28.58 19.55 27.56
N GLU A 50 28.80 20.69 28.20
CA GLU A 50 28.54 22.02 27.63
C GLU A 50 29.85 22.80 27.49
N CYS A 51 30.16 23.30 26.29
CA CYS A 51 31.33 24.13 26.05
C CYS A 51 30.92 25.56 25.70
N HIS A 52 31.44 26.54 26.41
CA HIS A 52 31.17 27.96 26.19
C HIS A 52 32.39 28.67 25.61
N GLY A 53 32.15 29.62 24.72
CA GLY A 53 33.20 30.42 24.13
C GLY A 53 32.70 31.65 23.41
N THR A 54 33.61 32.26 22.67
CA THR A 54 33.32 33.37 21.76
C THR A 54 33.57 32.92 20.34
N TRP A 55 32.85 33.49 19.39
CA TRP A 55 33.10 33.25 17.97
C TRP A 55 33.15 34.56 17.20
N ARG A 56 33.81 34.48 16.06
CA ARG A 56 33.89 35.57 15.08
C ARG A 56 33.59 35.02 13.69
N THR A 57 32.64 35.64 12.99
CA THR A 57 32.32 35.28 11.61
C THR A 57 33.33 35.85 10.63
N GLU A 58 33.31 35.40 9.38
CA GLU A 58 34.18 35.95 8.33
C GLU A 58 33.92 37.45 8.10
N ASP A 59 32.67 37.89 8.21
CA ASP A 59 32.28 39.30 8.08
C ASP A 59 32.62 40.14 9.34
N GLY A 60 33.20 39.50 10.36
CA GLY A 60 33.71 40.17 11.55
C GLY A 60 32.69 40.36 12.66
N GLU A 61 31.47 39.84 12.52
CA GLU A 61 30.51 39.77 13.60
C GLU A 61 31.05 38.89 14.74
N THR A 62 30.71 39.22 15.98
CA THR A 62 31.18 38.48 17.14
C THR A 62 30.02 38.09 18.04
N GLY A 63 30.12 36.92 18.65
CA GLY A 63 29.13 36.43 19.60
C GLY A 63 29.76 35.62 20.73
N ARG A 64 28.95 35.33 21.75
CA ARG A 64 29.33 34.46 22.88
C ARG A 64 28.19 33.49 23.20
N GLY A 65 28.54 32.30 23.68
CA GLY A 65 27.55 31.28 24.00
C GLY A 65 28.11 29.87 23.96
N GLU A 66 27.20 28.90 23.95
CA GLU A 66 27.52 27.48 23.82
C GLU A 66 28.00 27.15 22.40
N ILE A 67 29.00 26.27 22.29
CA ILE A 67 29.57 25.76 21.05
C ILE A 67 29.35 24.26 21.01
N TYR A 68 28.55 23.83 20.04
CA TYR A 68 28.11 22.44 19.92
C TYR A 68 29.12 21.57 19.17
N ASN A 69 29.01 20.25 19.39
CA ASN A 69 29.75 19.21 18.66
C ASN A 69 31.28 19.25 18.87
N LEU A 70 31.70 19.67 20.06
CA LEU A 70 33.09 19.65 20.52
C LEU A 70 33.37 18.47 21.44
N ASP A 71 34.67 18.18 21.64
CA ASP A 71 35.10 17.22 22.65
C ASP A 71 35.43 18.00 23.92
N ALA A 72 34.54 17.93 24.92
CA ALA A 72 34.64 18.79 26.09
C ALA A 72 35.92 18.56 26.91
N ASP A 73 36.49 17.36 26.82
CA ASP A 73 37.72 16.96 27.49
C ASP A 73 38.99 17.65 26.94
N THR A 74 38.96 18.08 25.68
CA THR A 74 40.14 18.58 24.96
C THR A 74 39.90 19.90 24.25
N ALA A 75 38.69 20.48 24.33
CA ALA A 75 38.33 21.68 23.61
C ALA A 75 38.70 22.98 24.33
N GLU A 76 38.79 22.99 25.66
CA GLU A 76 39.03 24.20 26.44
C GLU A 76 40.35 24.90 26.04
N GLY A 77 40.29 26.22 25.87
CA GLY A 77 41.43 27.06 25.46
C GLY A 77 41.81 26.95 23.98
N ARG A 78 41.11 26.13 23.19
CA ARG A 78 41.42 25.94 21.76
C ARG A 78 40.46 26.70 20.86
N THR A 79 40.91 26.88 19.62
CA THR A 79 40.15 27.53 18.57
C THR A 79 39.74 26.50 17.51
N PHE A 80 38.48 26.54 17.09
CA PHE A 80 37.90 25.60 16.13
C PHE A 80 37.20 26.33 14.98
N PRO A 81 37.25 25.79 13.75
CA PRO A 81 36.34 26.20 12.70
C PRO A 81 34.93 25.72 13.04
N VAL A 82 33.95 26.62 12.94
CA VAL A 82 32.54 26.33 13.22
C VAL A 82 31.65 26.85 12.10
N ARG A 83 30.44 26.30 12.02
CA ARG A 83 29.35 26.82 11.19
C ARG A 83 28.26 27.37 12.09
N ILE A 84 27.83 28.61 11.83
CA ILE A 84 26.74 29.23 12.57
C ILE A 84 25.43 28.95 11.86
N GLY A 85 24.50 28.33 12.59
CA GLY A 85 23.15 28.06 12.12
C GLY A 85 22.08 28.58 13.09
N PRO A 86 20.80 28.27 12.84
CA PRO A 86 19.68 28.75 13.65
C PRO A 86 19.73 28.36 15.13
N LEU A 87 20.49 27.33 15.49
CA LEU A 87 20.65 26.85 16.86
C LEU A 87 22.00 27.26 17.48
N GLY A 88 22.82 28.07 16.78
CA GLY A 88 24.13 28.51 17.24
C GLY A 88 25.31 27.89 16.47
N PRO A 89 26.54 28.03 17.01
CA PRO A 89 27.76 27.55 16.35
C PRO A 89 27.99 26.04 16.56
N TYR A 90 28.24 25.32 15.47
CA TYR A 90 28.56 23.88 15.47
C TYR A 90 29.96 23.62 14.91
N ALA A 91 30.79 22.93 15.69
CA ALA A 91 32.12 22.48 15.28
C ALA A 91 32.08 21.11 14.54
N ASN A 92 33.20 20.70 13.94
CA ASN A 92 33.49 19.33 13.45
C ASN A 92 32.56 18.70 12.39
N GLY A 93 31.54 19.41 11.91
CA GLY A 93 30.66 18.97 10.83
C GLY A 93 30.00 17.60 11.06
N TRP A 94 29.71 16.90 9.95
CA TRP A 94 29.04 15.59 9.98
C TRP A 94 29.88 14.45 10.59
N GLY A 95 31.20 14.61 10.72
CA GLY A 95 32.11 13.54 11.17
C GLY A 95 31.76 12.95 12.54
N ARG A 96 31.14 13.76 13.42
CA ARG A 96 30.77 13.35 14.78
C ARG A 96 29.26 13.25 15.02
N THR A 97 28.45 13.87 14.17
CA THR A 97 26.99 13.98 14.38
C THR A 97 26.15 13.02 13.53
N TRP A 98 26.77 12.30 12.57
CA TRP A 98 26.03 11.46 11.61
C TRP A 98 25.27 10.28 12.24
N TRP A 99 25.72 9.76 13.39
CA TRP A 99 25.11 8.58 14.02
C TRP A 99 23.75 8.89 14.68
N LEU A 100 23.54 10.12 15.15
CA LEU A 100 22.28 10.55 15.79
C LEU A 100 21.09 10.43 14.82
N PRO A 101 21.10 11.06 13.62
CA PRO A 101 20.03 10.90 12.64
C PRO A 101 19.80 9.44 12.22
N VAL A 102 20.88 8.66 12.10
CA VAL A 102 20.79 7.23 11.73
C VAL A 102 20.09 6.44 12.82
N PHE A 103 20.48 6.62 14.09
CA PHE A 103 19.89 5.92 15.23
C PHE A 103 18.41 6.29 15.40
N TRP A 104 18.09 7.58 15.34
CA TRP A 104 16.72 8.06 15.45
C TRP A 104 15.86 7.62 14.26
N GLY A 105 16.40 7.60 13.04
CA GLY A 105 15.72 7.10 11.85
C GLY A 105 15.44 5.60 11.93
N ALA A 106 16.43 4.82 12.40
CA ALA A 106 16.26 3.40 12.66
C ALA A 106 15.19 3.14 13.74
N ALA A 107 15.19 3.91 14.83
CA ALA A 107 14.19 3.82 15.89
C ALA A 107 12.77 4.08 15.37
N LEU A 108 12.59 5.11 14.53
CA LEU A 108 11.30 5.42 13.91
C LEU A 108 10.83 4.31 12.95
N LEU A 109 11.74 3.78 12.13
CA LEU A 109 11.46 2.65 11.24
C LEU A 109 11.06 1.40 12.03
N VAL A 110 11.68 1.14 13.18
CA VAL A 110 11.29 0.03 14.07
C VAL A 110 9.92 0.29 14.70
N MET A 111 9.71 1.48 15.27
CA MET A 111 8.45 1.86 15.91
C MET A 111 7.25 1.79 14.97
N LEU A 112 7.40 2.17 13.71
CA LEU A 112 6.30 2.14 12.73
C LEU A 112 6.26 0.82 11.96
N GLY A 113 7.42 0.30 11.56
CA GLY A 113 7.55 -0.89 10.72
C GLY A 113 7.19 -2.18 11.45
N VAL A 114 7.56 -2.32 12.73
CA VAL A 114 7.26 -3.54 13.49
C VAL A 114 5.76 -3.69 13.74
N PRO A 115 5.01 -2.70 14.27
CA PRO A 115 3.56 -2.80 14.43
C PRO A 115 2.85 -3.02 13.10
N ALA A 116 3.21 -2.28 12.04
CA ALA A 116 2.64 -2.47 10.71
C ALA A 116 2.84 -3.91 10.21
N ARG A 117 4.05 -4.47 10.40
CA ARG A 117 4.37 -5.85 10.05
C ARG A 117 3.60 -6.87 10.91
N VAL A 118 3.45 -6.62 12.21
CA VAL A 118 2.71 -7.50 13.14
C VAL A 118 1.23 -7.52 12.81
N VAL A 119 0.61 -6.34 12.63
CA VAL A 119 -0.80 -6.21 12.22
C VAL A 119 -1.00 -6.94 10.89
N ARG A 120 -0.17 -6.65 9.88
CA ARG A 120 -0.21 -7.32 8.58
C ARG A 120 -0.13 -8.85 8.73
N ARG A 121 0.82 -9.35 9.52
CA ARG A 121 0.98 -10.79 9.77
C ARG A 121 -0.23 -11.40 10.48
N ARG A 122 -0.84 -10.71 11.46
CA ARG A 122 -2.01 -11.20 12.19
C ARG A 122 -3.24 -11.26 11.29
N THR A 123 -3.50 -10.21 10.52
CA THR A 123 -4.63 -10.16 9.58
C THR A 123 -4.55 -11.28 8.54
N PHE A 124 -3.37 -11.49 7.95
CA PHE A 124 -3.19 -12.57 6.97
C PHE A 124 -3.05 -13.97 7.59
N ARG A 125 -2.74 -14.09 8.88
CA ARG A 125 -2.62 -15.41 9.53
C ARG A 125 -3.95 -16.15 9.58
N THR A 126 -5.05 -15.46 9.84
CA THR A 126 -6.38 -16.09 9.88
C THR A 126 -6.82 -16.53 8.49
N GLY A 127 -6.70 -15.64 7.48
CA GLY A 127 -6.95 -16.01 6.09
C GLY A 127 -6.11 -17.19 5.62
N ARG A 128 -4.81 -17.22 5.98
CA ARG A 128 -3.90 -18.34 5.69
C ARG A 128 -4.34 -19.67 6.30
N ARG A 129 -4.91 -19.67 7.50
CA ARG A 129 -5.42 -20.89 8.12
C ARG A 129 -6.64 -21.41 7.37
N THR A 130 -7.58 -20.53 7.02
CA THR A 130 -8.72 -20.91 6.17
C THR A 130 -8.24 -21.44 4.82
N ALA A 131 -7.34 -20.71 4.15
CA ALA A 131 -6.75 -21.09 2.87
C ALA A 131 -5.92 -22.38 2.92
N ALA A 132 -5.42 -22.80 4.08
CA ALA A 132 -4.72 -24.07 4.24
C ALA A 132 -5.68 -25.27 4.36
N GLY A 133 -6.93 -25.05 4.79
CA GLY A 133 -7.95 -26.11 4.89
C GLY A 133 -8.71 -26.37 3.59
N LEU A 134 -8.90 -25.33 2.78
CA LEU A 134 -9.66 -25.42 1.51
C LEU A 134 -9.05 -26.33 0.41
N PRO A 135 -7.72 -26.50 0.27
CA PRO A 135 -7.14 -27.32 -0.81
C PRO A 135 -7.46 -28.82 -0.70
N ALA A 136 -7.91 -29.30 0.47
CA ALA A 136 -8.34 -30.67 0.66
C ALA A 136 -9.73 -30.96 0.08
N ASP A 137 -10.51 -29.91 -0.24
CA ASP A 137 -11.85 -30.05 -0.78
C ASP A 137 -11.83 -30.21 -2.33
N PRO A 138 -12.67 -31.11 -2.89
CA PRO A 138 -12.85 -31.21 -4.34
C PRO A 138 -13.32 -29.87 -4.93
N GLY A 139 -12.69 -29.41 -6.01
CA GLY A 139 -13.05 -28.15 -6.68
C GLY A 139 -12.32 -26.90 -6.16
N ALA A 140 -11.35 -27.07 -5.25
CA ALA A 140 -10.47 -25.97 -4.85
C ALA A 140 -9.49 -25.57 -5.96
N LEU A 141 -9.22 -24.27 -6.07
CA LEU A 141 -8.30 -23.66 -7.03
C LEU A 141 -7.41 -22.64 -6.31
N VAL A 142 -6.12 -22.62 -6.62
CA VAL A 142 -5.21 -21.56 -6.22
C VAL A 142 -5.25 -20.46 -7.28
N VAL A 143 -5.66 -19.26 -6.88
CA VAL A 143 -5.84 -18.10 -7.75
C VAL A 143 -4.69 -17.12 -7.56
N SER A 144 -4.14 -16.65 -8.68
CA SER A 144 -3.04 -15.70 -8.76
C SER A 144 -3.28 -14.71 -9.91
N GLU A 145 -2.49 -13.65 -10.00
CA GLU A 145 -2.64 -12.63 -11.06
C GLU A 145 -2.60 -13.21 -12.49
N GLY A 146 -1.83 -14.28 -12.70
CA GLY A 146 -1.68 -14.93 -14.00
C GLY A 146 -2.76 -15.96 -14.37
N GLY A 147 -3.68 -16.29 -13.45
CA GLY A 147 -4.71 -17.32 -13.65
C GLY A 147 -4.89 -18.24 -12.45
N THR A 148 -5.42 -19.44 -12.68
CA THR A 148 -5.72 -20.41 -11.62
C THR A 148 -5.02 -21.74 -11.83
N ARG A 149 -4.65 -22.38 -10.73
CA ARG A 149 -4.05 -23.71 -10.69
C ARG A 149 -4.83 -24.63 -9.76
N HIS A 150 -4.78 -25.92 -10.02
CA HIS A 150 -5.23 -26.92 -9.05
C HIS A 150 -4.26 -26.98 -7.86
N PRO A 151 -4.68 -27.55 -6.72
CA PRO A 151 -3.82 -27.72 -5.55
C PRO A 151 -2.55 -28.54 -5.81
N ASP A 152 -2.59 -29.45 -6.79
CA ASP A 152 -1.44 -30.25 -7.25
C ASP A 152 -0.42 -29.44 -8.08
N GLY A 153 -0.72 -28.17 -8.37
CA GLY A 153 0.11 -27.26 -9.16
C GLY A 153 -0.18 -27.26 -10.66
N SER A 154 -1.04 -28.17 -11.15
CA SER A 154 -1.44 -28.19 -12.56
C SER A 154 -2.24 -26.94 -12.95
N THR A 155 -2.06 -26.46 -14.17
CA THR A 155 -2.75 -25.26 -14.66
C THR A 155 -4.21 -25.56 -14.90
N HIS A 156 -5.09 -24.71 -14.35
CA HIS A 156 -6.53 -24.76 -14.63
C HIS A 156 -6.92 -23.68 -15.64
N THR A 157 -6.51 -22.43 -15.39
CA THR A 157 -6.72 -21.32 -16.33
C THR A 157 -5.54 -20.37 -16.38
N VAL A 158 -5.40 -19.64 -17.49
CA VAL A 158 -4.40 -18.59 -17.70
C VAL A 158 -5.08 -17.32 -18.17
N VAL A 159 -4.71 -16.18 -17.59
CA VAL A 159 -5.18 -14.86 -18.03
C VAL A 159 -4.19 -14.28 -19.03
N ARG A 160 -4.70 -13.78 -20.18
CA ARG A 160 -3.89 -13.02 -21.14
C ARG A 160 -4.55 -11.69 -21.49
N ASN A 161 -3.74 -10.63 -21.49
CA ASN A 161 -4.17 -9.31 -21.93
C ASN A 161 -4.43 -9.27 -23.44
N LEU A 162 -5.56 -8.68 -23.83
CA LEU A 162 -5.90 -8.39 -25.20
C LEU A 162 -5.61 -6.92 -25.50
N ARG A 163 -4.95 -6.64 -26.63
CA ARG A 163 -4.61 -5.26 -27.03
C ARG A 163 -5.82 -4.46 -27.51
N LYS A 164 -6.90 -5.13 -27.93
CA LYS A 164 -8.11 -4.55 -28.50
C LYS A 164 -9.33 -5.34 -28.02
N ALA A 165 -10.51 -4.76 -28.18
CA ALA A 165 -11.77 -5.44 -27.96
C ALA A 165 -11.85 -6.72 -28.81
N PRO A 166 -12.44 -7.80 -28.28
CA PRO A 166 -12.57 -9.04 -29.02
C PRO A 166 -13.53 -8.91 -30.22
N PRO A 167 -13.40 -9.76 -31.25
CA PRO A 167 -14.34 -9.79 -32.37
C PRO A 167 -15.77 -10.00 -31.87
N GLY A 168 -16.72 -9.26 -32.44
CA GLY A 168 -18.13 -9.37 -32.06
C GLY A 168 -18.50 -8.70 -30.73
N HIS A 169 -17.55 -8.00 -30.09
CA HIS A 169 -17.78 -7.28 -28.82
C HIS A 169 -19.03 -6.40 -28.89
N ARG A 170 -19.96 -6.66 -27.96
CA ARG A 170 -21.10 -5.79 -27.68
C ARG A 170 -20.94 -5.21 -26.29
N ARG A 171 -21.09 -3.90 -26.20
CA ARG A 171 -21.01 -3.21 -24.91
C ARG A 171 -22.32 -3.41 -24.14
N LEU A 172 -22.22 -3.99 -22.94
CA LEU A 172 -23.32 -4.03 -21.96
C LEU A 172 -23.25 -2.80 -21.05
N ASP A 173 -24.21 -1.90 -21.11
CA ASP A 173 -24.34 -0.78 -20.17
C ASP A 173 -25.65 -0.92 -19.38
N LEU A 174 -25.55 -1.07 -18.06
CA LEU A 174 -26.70 -1.17 -17.15
C LEU A 174 -26.79 0.07 -16.26
N PRO A 175 -27.99 0.62 -16.00
CA PRO A 175 -28.16 1.75 -15.08
C PRO A 175 -27.76 1.38 -13.65
N GLY A 176 -27.59 2.38 -12.77
CA GLY A 176 -27.33 2.17 -11.34
C GLY A 176 -25.85 1.90 -11.00
N ARG A 177 -24.91 2.52 -11.72
CA ARG A 177 -23.49 2.47 -11.38
C ARG A 177 -23.25 3.26 -10.09
N THR A 178 -22.53 2.68 -9.14
CA THR A 178 -22.29 3.33 -7.86
C THR A 178 -21.25 4.45 -8.03
N PRO A 179 -21.54 5.68 -7.59
CA PRO A 179 -20.57 6.75 -7.60
C PRO A 179 -19.37 6.41 -6.73
N ARG A 180 -18.17 6.75 -7.20
CA ARG A 180 -16.96 6.58 -6.41
C ARG A 180 -16.84 7.73 -5.41
N HIS A 181 -16.89 7.43 -4.11
CA HIS A 181 -16.73 8.43 -3.05
C HIS A 181 -15.27 8.47 -2.57
N GLY A 182 -14.53 9.51 -2.98
CA GLY A 182 -13.17 9.78 -2.50
C GLY A 182 -12.46 10.83 -3.34
N GLU A 183 -11.79 11.79 -2.68
CA GLU A 183 -10.91 12.78 -3.33
C GLU A 183 -9.69 12.07 -3.92
N TRP A 184 -9.71 11.81 -5.23
CA TRP A 184 -8.49 11.49 -5.96
C TRP A 184 -7.80 12.80 -6.35
N ALA A 185 -6.75 13.16 -5.61
CA ALA A 185 -5.95 14.38 -5.78
C ALA A 185 -5.01 14.35 -7.00
N GLY A 186 -5.46 13.78 -8.13
CA GLY A 186 -4.67 13.67 -9.36
C GLY A 186 -5.54 13.83 -10.58
N GLY A 187 -5.51 15.02 -11.20
CA GLY A 187 -6.34 15.44 -12.33
C GLY A 187 -6.11 14.72 -13.67
N MET A 188 -5.96 13.40 -13.68
CA MET A 188 -5.70 12.62 -14.89
C MET A 188 -6.98 11.93 -15.38
N LYS A 189 -7.64 12.50 -16.40
CA LYS A 189 -8.85 12.01 -17.09
C LYS A 189 -8.71 10.58 -17.66
N SER A 190 -8.52 9.56 -16.84
CA SER A 190 -8.31 8.19 -17.31
C SER A 190 -9.57 7.36 -17.11
N ARG A 191 -10.47 7.43 -18.10
CA ARG A 191 -11.35 6.30 -18.38
C ARG A 191 -10.45 5.18 -18.91
N PHE A 192 -10.33 4.09 -18.16
CA PHE A 192 -9.53 2.95 -18.57
C PHE A 192 -10.45 1.78 -18.86
N THR A 193 -10.37 1.28 -20.09
CA THR A 193 -11.03 0.04 -20.50
C THR A 193 -9.99 -0.85 -21.12
N PHE A 194 -9.90 -2.08 -20.63
CA PHE A 194 -8.99 -3.08 -21.17
C PHE A 194 -9.68 -4.44 -21.22
N PHE A 195 -9.13 -5.30 -22.06
CA PHE A 195 -9.71 -6.60 -22.34
C PHE A 195 -8.71 -7.68 -21.99
N GLU A 196 -9.24 -8.81 -21.54
CA GLU A 196 -8.46 -10.00 -21.29
C GLU A 196 -9.20 -11.22 -21.79
N THR A 197 -8.46 -12.30 -22.00
CA THR A 197 -9.01 -13.61 -22.28
C THR A 197 -8.59 -14.57 -21.18
N LEU A 198 -9.53 -15.38 -20.73
CA LEU A 198 -9.29 -16.48 -19.81
C LEU A 198 -9.21 -17.75 -20.64
N LEU A 199 -8.02 -18.34 -20.66
CA LEU A 199 -7.73 -19.57 -21.38
C LEU A 199 -7.83 -20.77 -20.43
N GLY A 200 -8.32 -21.90 -20.92
CA GLY A 200 -8.25 -23.18 -20.22
C GLY A 200 -6.85 -23.77 -20.19
N ALA A 201 -6.70 -24.91 -19.51
CA ALA A 201 -5.46 -25.67 -19.48
C ALA A 201 -4.97 -26.06 -20.88
N ASP A 202 -5.90 -26.30 -21.80
CA ASP A 202 -5.71 -26.62 -23.22
C ASP A 202 -5.40 -25.38 -24.10
N GLN A 203 -5.23 -24.20 -23.50
CA GLN A 203 -5.06 -22.91 -24.18
C GLN A 203 -6.26 -22.46 -25.02
N GLN A 204 -7.42 -23.12 -24.92
CA GLN A 204 -8.63 -22.67 -25.60
C GLN A 204 -9.28 -21.52 -24.82
N PRO A 205 -9.82 -20.49 -25.49
CA PRO A 205 -10.56 -19.43 -24.81
C PRO A 205 -11.81 -19.97 -24.15
N LEU A 206 -11.96 -19.73 -22.83
CA LEU A 206 -13.16 -20.07 -22.08
C LEU A 206 -14.14 -18.90 -22.03
N MET A 207 -13.60 -17.70 -21.82
CA MET A 207 -14.35 -16.44 -21.75
C MET A 207 -13.41 -15.26 -21.95
N GLN A 208 -13.99 -14.10 -22.22
CA GLN A 208 -13.28 -12.83 -22.32
C GLN A 208 -13.80 -11.87 -21.24
N LEU A 209 -12.93 -10.98 -20.78
CA LEU A 209 -13.23 -10.03 -19.72
C LEU A 209 -13.07 -8.62 -20.27
N GLU A 210 -14.08 -7.79 -20.04
CA GLU A 210 -13.98 -6.34 -20.25
C GLU A 210 -13.93 -5.65 -18.89
N HIS A 211 -12.80 -5.03 -18.62
CA HIS A 211 -12.52 -4.34 -17.38
C HIS A 211 -12.72 -2.85 -17.56
N ARG A 212 -13.60 -2.24 -16.76
CA ARG A 212 -13.95 -0.83 -16.87
C ARG A 212 -13.69 -0.11 -15.57
N SER A 213 -12.95 0.98 -15.65
CA SER A 213 -12.77 1.91 -14.54
C SER A 213 -12.95 3.33 -15.06
N GLU A 214 -13.84 4.08 -14.41
CA GLU A 214 -14.09 5.49 -14.67
C GLU A 214 -13.93 6.27 -13.38
N MET A 215 -13.47 7.51 -13.44
CA MET A 215 -13.20 8.30 -12.23
C MET A 215 -14.44 8.45 -11.34
N SER A 216 -15.60 8.66 -11.96
CA SER A 216 -16.85 8.97 -11.26
C SER A 216 -17.55 7.74 -10.68
N PHE A 217 -17.14 6.53 -11.06
CA PHE A 217 -17.86 5.31 -10.75
C PHE A 217 -16.94 4.22 -10.20
N GLU A 218 -17.47 3.36 -9.36
CA GLU A 218 -16.77 2.16 -8.96
C GLU A 218 -16.47 1.26 -10.18
N PRO A 219 -15.33 0.53 -10.20
CA PRO A 219 -14.98 -0.31 -11.33
C PRO A 219 -15.94 -1.48 -11.54
N GLU A 220 -16.07 -1.88 -12.80
CA GLU A 220 -16.93 -2.97 -13.24
C GLU A 220 -16.13 -3.96 -14.10
N THR A 221 -16.56 -5.22 -14.11
CA THR A 221 -16.00 -6.24 -15.00
C THR A 221 -17.14 -6.97 -15.69
N VAL A 222 -17.13 -6.98 -17.02
CA VAL A 222 -18.11 -7.71 -17.84
C VAL A 222 -17.49 -9.02 -18.28
N LEU A 223 -18.23 -10.12 -18.07
CA LEU A 223 -17.89 -11.42 -18.62
C LEU A 223 -18.56 -11.54 -19.98
N LEU A 224 -17.73 -11.74 -21.00
CA LEU A 224 -18.13 -11.96 -22.37
C LEU A 224 -17.92 -13.44 -22.70
N ASP A 225 -18.80 -14.03 -23.51
CA ASP A 225 -18.47 -15.30 -24.13
C ASP A 225 -17.35 -15.15 -25.18
N THR A 226 -16.93 -16.26 -25.77
CA THR A 226 -15.84 -16.29 -26.77
C THR A 226 -16.17 -15.51 -28.05
N SER A 227 -17.44 -15.21 -28.28
CA SER A 227 -17.96 -14.42 -29.40
C SER A 227 -18.08 -12.92 -29.08
N GLY A 228 -17.69 -12.51 -27.87
CA GLY A 228 -17.77 -11.12 -27.42
C GLY A 228 -19.16 -10.68 -26.93
N ILE A 229 -20.10 -11.62 -26.73
CA ILE A 229 -21.45 -11.31 -26.25
C ILE A 229 -21.45 -11.29 -24.72
N PRO A 230 -21.95 -10.21 -24.08
CA PRO A 230 -22.05 -10.12 -22.62
C PRO A 230 -22.93 -11.21 -22.03
N ARG A 231 -22.40 -11.89 -21.00
CA ARG A 231 -23.12 -12.91 -20.23
C ARG A 231 -23.39 -12.46 -18.81
N LEU A 232 -22.47 -11.73 -18.18
CA LEU A 232 -22.59 -11.27 -16.80
C LEU A 232 -21.91 -9.92 -16.61
N LEU A 233 -22.40 -9.13 -15.67
CA LEU A 233 -21.76 -7.92 -15.17
C LEU A 233 -21.45 -8.08 -13.69
N ILE A 234 -20.18 -7.93 -13.32
CA ILE A 234 -19.74 -7.79 -11.94
C ILE A 234 -19.60 -6.31 -11.64
N ARG A 235 -20.43 -5.82 -10.71
CA ARG A 235 -20.44 -4.41 -10.29
C ARG A 235 -19.98 -4.28 -8.85
N ARG A 236 -19.04 -3.39 -8.59
CA ARG A 236 -18.62 -3.03 -7.23
C ARG A 236 -19.54 -1.92 -6.68
N GLU A 237 -20.01 -2.07 -5.44
CA GLU A 237 -20.89 -1.08 -4.81
C GLU A 237 -20.13 -0.19 -3.81
N ALA A 238 -19.34 -0.78 -2.91
CA ALA A 238 -18.45 -0.03 -2.02
C ALA A 238 -17.44 -1.00 -1.39
N GLY A 239 -16.19 -0.57 -1.21
CA GLY A 239 -15.18 -1.38 -0.53
C GLY A 239 -14.97 -2.72 -1.25
N SER A 240 -15.34 -3.84 -0.64
CA SER A 240 -15.16 -5.19 -1.23
C SER A 240 -16.49 -5.91 -1.48
N LEU A 241 -17.58 -5.16 -1.60
CA LEU A 241 -18.91 -5.66 -1.96
C LEU A 241 -19.13 -5.62 -3.48
N PHE A 242 -19.61 -6.72 -4.04
CA PHE A 242 -19.88 -6.88 -5.46
C PHE A 242 -21.27 -7.48 -5.70
N TRP A 243 -21.91 -7.05 -6.78
CA TRP A 243 -23.13 -7.62 -7.33
C TRP A 243 -22.82 -8.37 -8.63
N VAL A 244 -23.44 -9.53 -8.79
CA VAL A 244 -23.41 -10.30 -10.04
C VAL A 244 -24.75 -10.11 -10.73
N LEU A 245 -24.72 -9.47 -11.89
CA LEU A 245 -25.91 -9.08 -12.65
C LEU A 245 -25.95 -9.83 -13.98
N ALA A 246 -27.14 -10.26 -14.37
CA ALA A 246 -27.43 -10.74 -15.71
C ALA A 246 -27.45 -9.58 -16.73
N PRO A 247 -27.41 -9.86 -18.05
CA PRO A 247 -27.41 -8.81 -19.08
C PRO A 247 -28.70 -7.97 -19.13
N ASP A 248 -29.80 -8.48 -18.57
CA ASP A 248 -31.07 -7.78 -18.41
C ASP A 248 -31.12 -6.89 -17.15
N GLY A 249 -30.07 -6.90 -16.32
CA GLY A 249 -29.99 -6.18 -15.06
C GLY A 249 -30.49 -6.94 -13.83
N ARG A 250 -31.02 -8.17 -13.99
CA ARG A 250 -31.46 -8.99 -12.85
C ARG A 250 -30.27 -9.41 -11.99
N THR A 251 -30.41 -9.29 -10.67
CA THR A 251 -29.40 -9.77 -9.72
C THR A 251 -29.40 -11.30 -9.66
N LEU A 252 -28.25 -11.90 -9.95
CA LEU A 252 -28.04 -13.35 -9.85
C LEU A 252 -27.38 -13.73 -8.52
N GLY A 253 -26.67 -12.80 -7.89
CA GLY A 253 -25.98 -13.05 -6.64
C GLY A 253 -25.14 -11.86 -6.18
N SER A 254 -24.39 -12.08 -5.11
CA SER A 254 -23.51 -11.08 -4.52
C SER A 254 -22.21 -11.71 -4.02
N ALA A 255 -21.16 -10.90 -3.90
CA ALA A 255 -19.94 -11.30 -3.24
C ALA A 255 -19.54 -10.27 -2.20
N ARG A 256 -19.32 -10.72 -0.96
CA ARG A 256 -19.05 -9.85 0.18
C ARG A 256 -17.94 -10.41 1.06
N PRO A 257 -17.23 -9.54 1.81
CA PRO A 257 -16.30 -10.00 2.82
C PRO A 257 -17.01 -10.83 3.87
N GLU A 258 -16.47 -11.99 4.21
CA GLU A 258 -16.94 -12.82 5.31
C GLU A 258 -15.82 -12.98 6.33
N ALA A 259 -16.10 -13.32 7.59
CA ALA A 259 -15.06 -13.44 8.59
C ALA A 259 -14.12 -14.64 8.29
N PRO A 260 -12.78 -14.45 8.31
CA PRO A 260 -12.06 -13.19 8.53
C PRO A 260 -12.19 -12.26 7.32
N ALA A 261 -12.31 -10.93 7.51
CA ALA A 261 -12.60 -9.94 6.45
C ALA A 261 -11.68 -9.97 5.19
N THR A 262 -10.61 -10.75 5.23
CA THR A 262 -9.76 -11.17 4.10
C THR A 262 -10.37 -12.24 3.20
N ASP A 263 -11.53 -12.82 3.54
CA ASP A 263 -12.21 -13.83 2.74
C ASP A 263 -13.33 -13.18 1.93
N LEU A 264 -13.63 -13.73 0.75
CA LEU A 264 -14.78 -13.34 -0.06
C LEU A 264 -15.74 -14.53 -0.13
N ALA A 265 -16.99 -14.32 0.25
CA ALA A 265 -18.05 -15.29 0.03
C ALA A 265 -18.93 -14.83 -1.13
N VAL A 266 -19.10 -15.71 -2.13
CA VAL A 266 -20.03 -15.52 -3.24
C VAL A 266 -21.30 -16.29 -2.92
N ARG A 267 -22.45 -15.62 -3.03
CA ARG A 267 -23.77 -16.17 -2.73
C ARG A 267 -24.72 -15.93 -3.90
N ASP A 268 -25.66 -16.84 -4.10
CA ASP A 268 -26.76 -16.66 -5.06
C ASP A 268 -27.80 -15.64 -4.54
N ALA A 269 -28.86 -15.41 -5.32
CA ALA A 269 -29.92 -14.48 -4.97
C ALA A 269 -30.69 -14.91 -3.71
N GLU A 270 -30.75 -16.21 -3.43
CA GLU A 270 -31.38 -16.81 -2.25
C GLU A 270 -30.45 -16.77 -1.02
N GLY A 271 -29.20 -16.35 -1.18
CA GLY A 271 -28.20 -16.23 -0.12
C GLY A 271 -27.43 -17.52 0.18
N ARG A 272 -27.61 -18.59 -0.60
CA ARG A 272 -26.81 -19.83 -0.49
C ARG A 272 -25.39 -19.56 -0.96
N MET A 273 -24.42 -20.19 -0.30
CA MET A 273 -23.01 -20.04 -0.66
C MET A 273 -22.72 -20.83 -1.92
N VAL A 274 -22.08 -20.18 -2.89
CA VAL A 274 -21.70 -20.75 -4.19
C VAL A 274 -20.18 -20.92 -4.27
N ALA A 275 -19.45 -19.98 -3.69
CA ALA A 275 -18.00 -20.05 -3.65
C ALA A 275 -17.43 -19.26 -2.47
N ARG A 276 -16.20 -19.61 -2.09
CA ARG A 276 -15.41 -18.91 -1.07
C ARG A 276 -13.98 -18.75 -1.56
N CYS A 277 -13.46 -17.53 -1.57
CA CYS A 277 -12.04 -17.24 -1.81
C CYS A 277 -11.39 -16.75 -0.52
N ALA A 278 -10.48 -17.53 0.04
CA ALA A 278 -9.74 -17.20 1.26
C ALA A 278 -8.32 -16.77 0.90
N GLU A 279 -7.86 -15.65 1.48
CA GLU A 279 -6.57 -15.07 1.14
C GLU A 279 -5.40 -15.89 1.72
N ARG A 280 -4.49 -16.33 0.84
CA ARG A 280 -3.29 -17.10 1.21
C ARG A 280 -2.09 -16.17 1.40
N GLY A 281 -2.03 -15.08 0.65
CA GLY A 281 -0.95 -14.11 0.73
C GLY A 281 -1.15 -12.93 -0.23
N PRO A 282 -0.16 -12.03 -0.30
CA PRO A 282 -0.25 -10.88 -1.18
C PRO A 282 -0.40 -11.31 -2.65
N GLY A 283 -1.58 -11.07 -3.23
CA GLY A 283 -1.87 -11.44 -4.63
C GLY A 283 -2.23 -12.90 -4.86
N GLU A 284 -2.51 -13.68 -3.80
CA GLU A 284 -2.91 -15.08 -3.91
C GLU A 284 -4.10 -15.43 -2.98
N CYS A 285 -5.09 -16.14 -3.50
CA CYS A 285 -6.18 -16.73 -2.71
C CYS A 285 -6.44 -18.18 -3.10
N VAL A 286 -7.10 -18.92 -2.22
CA VAL A 286 -7.65 -20.25 -2.53
C VAL A 286 -9.15 -20.10 -2.70
N LEU A 287 -9.64 -20.37 -3.91
CA LEU A 287 -11.03 -20.35 -4.30
C LEU A 287 -11.60 -21.76 -4.24
N ARG A 288 -12.64 -21.96 -3.43
CA ARG A 288 -13.48 -23.15 -3.47
C ARG A 288 -14.82 -22.80 -4.10
N ILE A 289 -15.27 -23.62 -5.04
CA ILE A 289 -16.57 -23.47 -5.70
C ILE A 289 -17.41 -24.71 -5.33
N GLU A 290 -18.65 -24.51 -4.89
CA GLU A 290 -19.56 -25.62 -4.60
C GLU A 290 -19.90 -26.40 -5.88
N GLN A 291 -20.10 -27.72 -5.75
CA GLN A 291 -20.31 -28.59 -6.92
C GLN A 291 -21.64 -28.32 -7.65
N ASP A 292 -22.66 -27.90 -6.91
CA ASP A 292 -24.01 -27.59 -7.40
C ASP A 292 -24.16 -26.12 -7.83
N ALA A 293 -23.08 -25.35 -7.81
CA ALA A 293 -23.08 -23.96 -8.21
C ALA A 293 -23.51 -23.78 -9.68
N PRO A 294 -24.48 -22.88 -9.98
CA PRO A 294 -24.85 -22.54 -11.35
C PRO A 294 -23.64 -22.04 -12.15
N MET A 295 -23.53 -22.40 -13.42
CA MET A 295 -22.37 -22.10 -14.27
C MET A 295 -22.02 -20.61 -14.29
N GLU A 296 -23.04 -19.75 -14.31
CA GLU A 296 -22.90 -18.30 -14.27
C GLU A 296 -22.19 -17.83 -13.00
N LEU A 297 -22.60 -18.33 -11.85
CA LEU A 297 -22.03 -17.95 -10.56
C LEU A 297 -20.66 -18.61 -10.32
N ARG A 298 -20.40 -19.79 -10.90
CA ARG A 298 -19.06 -20.40 -10.95
C ARG A 298 -18.08 -19.49 -11.71
N ASN A 299 -18.49 -19.02 -12.89
CA ASN A 299 -17.67 -18.11 -13.70
C ASN A 299 -17.48 -16.77 -13.01
N ALA A 300 -18.53 -16.22 -12.40
CA ALA A 300 -18.44 -14.97 -11.63
C ALA A 300 -17.48 -15.11 -10.44
N ALA A 301 -17.54 -16.22 -9.70
CA ALA A 301 -16.64 -16.48 -8.56
C ALA A 301 -15.18 -16.55 -8.99
N LEU A 302 -14.89 -17.22 -10.11
CA LEU A 302 -13.56 -17.31 -10.70
C LEU A 302 -13.01 -15.93 -11.06
N VAL A 303 -13.81 -15.11 -11.75
CA VAL A 303 -13.41 -13.76 -12.15
C VAL A 303 -13.27 -12.82 -10.95
N LEU A 304 -14.17 -12.89 -9.96
CA LEU A 304 -14.07 -12.11 -8.73
C LEU A 304 -12.77 -12.41 -7.97
N ALA A 305 -12.36 -13.69 -7.89
CA ALA A 305 -11.11 -14.07 -7.28
C ALA A 305 -9.91 -13.48 -8.05
N LEU A 306 -9.92 -13.54 -9.38
CA LEU A 306 -8.88 -12.95 -10.23
C LEU A 306 -8.80 -11.43 -10.04
N VAL A 307 -9.94 -10.72 -10.12
CA VAL A 307 -10.03 -9.27 -9.90
C VAL A 307 -9.51 -8.89 -8.51
N ARG A 308 -9.85 -9.65 -7.48
CA ARG A 308 -9.36 -9.42 -6.10
C ARG A 308 -7.84 -9.57 -5.98
N THR A 309 -7.24 -10.53 -6.68
CA THR A 309 -5.78 -10.77 -6.60
C THR A 309 -4.93 -9.75 -7.38
N ARG A 310 -5.56 -8.92 -8.23
CA ARG A 310 -4.83 -7.91 -9.02
C ARG A 310 -4.44 -6.71 -8.21
N ARG A 311 -3.22 -6.23 -8.44
CA ARG A 311 -2.71 -4.96 -7.92
C ARG A 311 -3.19 -3.73 -8.71
N ARG A 312 -3.81 -3.92 -9.88
CA ARG A 312 -4.22 -2.85 -10.79
C ARG A 312 -5.63 -2.29 -10.53
N TYR A 313 -6.31 -2.76 -9.49
CA TYR A 313 -7.68 -2.38 -9.11
C TYR A 313 -7.77 -1.76 -7.72
#